data_AF-A0A178F7F1-F1
#
_entry.id   AF-A0A178F7F1-F1
#
_cell.length_a   1.000
_cell.length_b   1.000
_cell.length_c   1.000
_cell.angle_alpha   90.00
_cell.angle_beta   90.00
_cell.angle_gamma   90.00
#
_symmetry.space_group_name_H-M   'P 1'
#
loop_
_entity.id
_entity.type
_entity.pdbx_description
1 polymer ?
#
loop_
_entity_poly.entity_id
_entity_poly.type
_entity_poly.pdbx_seq_one_letter_code
_entity_poly.pdbx_strand_id
1 'polypeptide(L)'
;MRDPESHPVHVFDLPQLYTKPPADDILQALDLLTIRPHTFAQSSAQNITHLQDGDICRYLTSIIGSSLAWIESDTLKEKIWDTASSRLCERAGRNAMPSMSREFSIPVNADSAFQVTLHEPSLTSDNLGNKTWVSSYMLSKRLHTFHSSGSVPISHDQNPTLRTLELGAGTGLVGISFAAVWGAAATVNLTDLPPIVPNLAHNVSLNSDLISKVKSSVTTGVLDWSLQFGVSLQSTEKYDVILVADPLYSSDHPRWLAQAIEVHISSNSSSRLVLELPLREVYLPQVHELKKRLDHIGLYILEEGEEIGYDDWAARDGSPVEVRCWWSIWAWKSPA
;
A
#
# COMPACT_ATOMS: atom_id res chain seq x y z
N MET A 1 -33.95 -13.25 1.97
CA MET A 1 -34.31 -14.53 2.62
C MET A 1 -33.01 -15.10 3.13
N ARG A 2 -32.79 -15.12 4.45
CA ARG A 2 -31.53 -15.58 5.06
C ARG A 2 -31.46 -17.10 4.95
N ASP A 3 -30.28 -17.61 4.65
CA ASP A 3 -30.00 -19.05 4.73
C ASP A 3 -30.08 -19.49 6.21
N PRO A 4 -30.88 -20.51 6.60
CA PRO A 4 -31.12 -20.82 8.00
C PRO A 4 -30.01 -21.59 8.73
N GLU A 5 -28.89 -21.95 8.08
CA GLU A 5 -27.87 -22.84 8.69
C GLU A 5 -26.44 -22.29 8.78
N SER A 6 -26.22 -20.96 8.74
CA SER A 6 -24.91 -20.43 9.14
C SER A 6 -24.85 -20.22 10.66
N HIS A 7 -24.70 -21.30 11.43
CA HIS A 7 -24.38 -21.20 12.85
C HIS A 7 -23.00 -20.52 13.01
N PRO A 8 -22.87 -19.49 13.86
CA PRO A 8 -21.56 -18.91 14.14
C PRO A 8 -20.70 -19.95 14.85
N VAL A 9 -19.57 -20.33 14.25
CA VAL A 9 -18.59 -21.25 14.84
C VAL A 9 -18.16 -20.70 16.19
N HIS A 10 -18.42 -21.41 17.29
CA HIS A 10 -17.94 -21.08 18.62
C HIS A 10 -16.58 -21.75 18.85
N VAL A 11 -15.71 -21.20 19.71
CA VAL A 11 -14.42 -21.85 20.06
C VAL A 11 -14.58 -23.27 20.64
N PHE A 12 -15.78 -23.58 21.14
CA PHE A 12 -16.13 -24.90 21.68
C PHE A 12 -16.54 -25.90 20.59
N ASP A 13 -16.81 -25.42 19.38
CA ASP A 13 -17.07 -26.26 18.21
C ASP A 13 -15.76 -26.68 17.51
N LEU A 14 -14.63 -26.08 17.90
CA LEU A 14 -13.30 -26.45 17.41
C LEU A 14 -12.77 -27.72 18.11
N PRO A 15 -11.87 -28.50 17.47
CA PRO A 15 -11.28 -29.70 18.05
C PRO A 15 -10.60 -29.41 19.38
N GLN A 16 -11.03 -30.08 20.44
CA GLN A 16 -10.51 -29.87 21.79
C GLN A 16 -9.32 -30.79 22.06
N LEU A 17 -8.16 -30.24 22.43
CA LEU A 17 -6.92 -31.03 22.56
C LEU A 17 -7.02 -32.20 23.55
N TYR A 18 -7.85 -32.09 24.58
CA TYR A 18 -8.06 -33.17 25.54
C TYR A 18 -8.74 -34.41 24.93
N THR A 19 -9.45 -34.28 23.81
CA THR A 19 -10.04 -35.41 23.08
C THR A 19 -9.06 -36.10 22.14
N LYS A 20 -7.80 -35.63 22.07
CA LYS A 20 -6.75 -36.13 21.18
C LYS A 20 -7.21 -36.23 19.71
N PRO A 21 -7.68 -35.12 19.11
CA PRO A 21 -8.20 -35.14 17.74
C PRO A 21 -7.10 -35.47 16.72
N PRO A 22 -7.44 -36.10 15.58
CA PRO A 22 -6.53 -36.29 14.46
C PRO A 22 -5.87 -34.98 14.00
N ALA A 23 -4.67 -35.09 13.43
CA ALA A 23 -3.92 -33.93 12.93
C ALA A 23 -4.68 -33.15 11.86
N ASP A 24 -5.39 -33.84 10.97
CA ASP A 24 -6.15 -33.24 9.87
C ASP A 24 -7.31 -32.37 10.40
N ASP A 25 -8.00 -32.80 11.45
CA ASP A 25 -9.09 -32.05 12.07
C ASP A 25 -8.56 -30.73 12.68
N ILE A 26 -7.40 -30.79 13.34
CA ILE A 26 -6.75 -29.58 13.89
C ILE A 26 -6.36 -28.63 12.75
N LEU A 27 -5.75 -29.13 11.67
CA LEU A 27 -5.35 -28.32 10.53
C LEU A 27 -6.56 -27.69 9.82
N GLN A 28 -7.66 -28.44 9.66
CA GLN A 28 -8.91 -27.91 9.10
C GLN A 28 -9.49 -26.80 9.98
N ALA A 29 -9.48 -26.98 11.30
CA ALA A 29 -9.89 -25.94 12.24
C ALA A 29 -9.01 -24.69 12.16
N LEU A 30 -7.69 -24.86 12.03
CA LEU A 30 -6.76 -23.73 11.85
C LEU A 30 -6.96 -23.02 10.51
N ASP A 31 -7.35 -23.74 9.46
CA ASP A 31 -7.67 -23.14 8.16
C ASP A 31 -8.96 -22.29 8.23
N LEU A 32 -9.97 -22.76 8.97
CA LEU A 32 -11.18 -21.97 9.25
C LEU A 32 -10.89 -20.69 10.05
N LEU A 33 -9.81 -20.68 10.83
CA LEU A 33 -9.37 -19.51 11.60
C LEU A 33 -8.48 -18.55 10.80
N THR A 34 -8.23 -18.80 9.51
CA THR A 34 -7.39 -17.92 8.67
C THR A 34 -8.02 -16.54 8.52
N ILE A 35 -7.28 -15.48 8.88
CA ILE A 35 -7.65 -14.12 8.54
C ILE A 35 -7.04 -13.79 7.18
N ARG A 36 -7.90 -13.55 6.18
CA ARG A 36 -7.41 -13.02 4.90
C ARG A 36 -6.88 -11.61 5.13
N PRO A 37 -5.69 -11.26 4.61
CA PRO A 37 -5.18 -9.90 4.74
C PRO A 37 -6.21 -8.93 4.16
N HIS A 38 -6.60 -7.94 4.95
CA HIS A 38 -7.54 -6.91 4.51
C HIS A 38 -6.97 -6.22 3.26
N THR A 39 -7.72 -6.26 2.16
CA THR A 39 -7.53 -5.36 1.04
C THR A 39 -8.41 -4.15 1.32
N PHE A 40 -7.85 -2.93 1.26
CA PHE A 40 -8.52 -1.65 1.51
C PHE A 40 -9.85 -1.41 0.73
N ALA A 41 -10.22 -2.32 -0.18
CA ALA A 41 -11.46 -2.34 -0.94
C ALA A 41 -12.65 -2.80 -0.09
N GLN A 42 -13.21 -1.87 0.67
CA GLN A 42 -14.51 -1.96 1.34
C GLN A 42 -14.63 -2.94 2.52
N SER A 43 -15.27 -2.40 3.56
CA SER A 43 -16.05 -3.07 4.58
C SER A 43 -17.14 -3.94 3.94
N SER A 44 -16.77 -5.02 3.26
CA SER A 44 -17.64 -6.18 3.36
C SER A 44 -17.67 -6.50 4.85
N ALA A 45 -18.87 -6.46 5.42
CA ALA A 45 -19.17 -7.32 6.54
C ALA A 45 -18.86 -8.75 6.08
N GLN A 46 -17.57 -9.11 6.03
CA GLN A 46 -17.19 -10.47 6.33
C GLN A 46 -17.92 -10.71 7.63
N ASN A 47 -18.69 -11.78 7.66
CA ASN A 47 -19.18 -12.33 8.90
C ASN A 47 -17.94 -12.49 9.79
N ILE A 48 -17.58 -11.45 10.53
CA ILE A 48 -16.79 -11.55 11.73
C ILE A 48 -17.77 -12.34 12.58
N THR A 49 -17.70 -13.66 12.44
CA THR A 49 -18.21 -14.59 13.43
C THR A 49 -17.78 -13.97 14.73
N HIS A 50 -18.78 -13.61 15.53
CA HIS A 50 -18.67 -12.86 16.77
C HIS A 50 -18.01 -13.74 17.86
N LEU A 51 -16.93 -14.44 17.49
CA LEU A 51 -15.97 -15.05 18.37
C LEU A 51 -15.23 -13.89 19.02
N GLN A 52 -15.25 -13.84 20.35
CA GLN A 52 -14.37 -12.91 21.06
C GLN A 52 -12.94 -13.30 20.71
N ASP A 53 -12.18 -12.42 20.04
CA ASP A 53 -10.80 -12.71 19.61
C ASP A 53 -9.92 -13.26 20.75
N GLY A 54 -10.22 -12.90 21.99
CA GLY A 54 -9.58 -13.44 23.19
C GLY A 54 -9.73 -14.96 23.37
N ASP A 55 -10.87 -15.54 23.00
CA ASP A 55 -11.12 -16.98 23.10
C ASP A 55 -10.38 -17.76 22.02
N ILE A 56 -10.33 -17.23 20.79
CA ILE A 56 -9.51 -17.80 19.71
C ILE A 56 -8.02 -17.73 20.08
N CYS A 57 -7.54 -16.58 20.56
CA CYS A 57 -6.15 -16.42 20.98
C CYS A 57 -5.77 -17.40 22.10
N ARG A 58 -6.69 -17.67 23.04
CA ARG A 58 -6.48 -18.68 24.08
C ARG A 58 -6.42 -20.09 23.51
N TYR A 59 -7.30 -20.42 22.55
CA TYR A 59 -7.29 -21.70 21.85
C TYR A 59 -5.99 -21.92 21.06
N LEU A 60 -5.57 -20.94 20.25
CA LEU A 60 -4.33 -21.00 19.48
C LEU A 60 -3.09 -21.14 20.38
N THR A 61 -3.02 -20.36 21.46
CA THR A 61 -1.96 -20.48 22.48
C THR A 61 -1.93 -21.88 23.10
N SER A 62 -3.10 -22.52 23.32
CA SER A 62 -3.17 -23.88 23.85
C SER A 62 -2.62 -24.94 22.88
N ILE A 63 -2.81 -24.75 21.57
CA ILE A 63 -2.23 -25.61 20.52
C ILE A 63 -0.71 -25.47 20.51
N ILE A 64 -0.21 -24.24 20.51
CA ILE A 64 1.23 -23.94 20.50
C ILE A 64 1.93 -24.48 21.75
N GLY A 65 1.27 -24.38 22.91
CA GLY A 65 1.79 -24.89 24.18
C GLY A 65 1.65 -26.41 24.38
N SER A 66 0.95 -27.12 23.50
CA SER A 66 0.74 -28.57 23.60
C SER A 66 1.87 -29.34 22.95
N SER A 67 2.33 -30.43 23.58
CA SER A 67 3.30 -31.35 22.98
C SER A 67 2.72 -32.19 21.84
N LEU A 68 1.38 -32.17 21.66
CA LEU A 68 0.67 -32.98 20.67
C LEU A 68 1.08 -34.47 20.70
N ALA A 69 1.31 -35.01 21.91
CA ALA A 69 1.92 -36.33 22.11
C ALA A 69 1.16 -37.53 21.51
N TRP A 70 -0.10 -37.33 21.10
CA TRP A 70 -0.91 -38.36 20.42
C TRP A 70 -0.74 -38.36 18.89
N ILE A 71 -0.05 -37.37 18.33
CA ILE A 71 0.33 -37.31 16.92
C ILE A 71 1.74 -37.90 16.82
N GLU A 72 1.93 -38.92 15.99
CA GLU A 72 3.23 -39.61 15.89
C GLU A 72 4.23 -38.87 14.98
N SER A 73 3.74 -38.23 13.93
CA SER A 73 4.56 -37.55 12.93
C SER A 73 5.03 -36.18 13.45
N ASP A 74 6.35 -36.03 13.62
CA ASP A 74 6.93 -34.75 14.03
C ASP A 74 6.75 -33.66 12.96
N THR A 75 6.78 -34.02 11.67
CA THR A 75 6.50 -33.09 10.57
C THR A 75 5.06 -32.54 10.61
N LEU A 76 4.08 -33.35 11.01
CA LEU A 76 2.70 -32.88 11.20
C LEU A 76 2.57 -31.98 12.43
N LYS A 77 3.31 -32.26 13.51
CA LYS A 77 3.34 -31.38 14.70
C LYS A 77 3.90 -30.01 14.35
N GLU A 78 5.04 -29.96 13.66
CA GLU A 78 5.65 -28.71 13.18
C GLU A 78 4.66 -27.90 12.34
N LYS A 79 4.02 -28.53 11.37
CA LYS A 79 3.00 -27.87 10.54
C LYS A 79 1.83 -27.30 11.37
N ILE A 80 1.34 -28.05 12.36
CA ILE A 80 0.25 -27.59 13.25
C ILE A 80 0.72 -26.39 14.08
N TRP A 81 1.90 -26.44 14.70
CA TRP A 81 2.43 -25.34 15.49
C TRP A 81 2.69 -24.09 14.66
N ASP A 82 3.26 -24.24 13.46
CA ASP A 82 3.52 -23.12 12.54
C ASP A 82 2.21 -22.48 12.06
N THR A 83 1.22 -23.30 11.72
CA THR A 83 -0.09 -22.81 11.28
C THR A 83 -0.79 -22.10 12.45
N ALA A 84 -0.81 -22.68 13.65
CA ALA A 84 -1.42 -22.08 14.83
C ALA A 84 -0.73 -20.76 15.23
N SER A 85 0.60 -20.72 15.16
CA SER A 85 1.40 -19.51 15.41
C SER A 85 1.09 -18.43 14.38
N SER A 86 0.95 -18.80 13.10
CA SER A 86 0.54 -17.86 12.04
C SER A 86 -0.84 -17.26 12.31
N ARG A 87 -1.84 -18.08 12.68
CA ARG A 87 -3.20 -17.62 13.03
C ARG A 87 -3.23 -16.71 14.26
N LEU A 88 -2.30 -16.93 15.20
CA LEU A 88 -2.16 -16.08 16.39
C LEU A 88 -1.52 -14.75 16.02
N CYS A 89 -0.47 -14.77 15.19
CA CYS A 89 0.20 -13.58 14.69
C CYS A 89 -0.73 -12.70 13.83
N GLU A 90 -1.57 -13.30 13.00
CA GLU A 90 -2.62 -12.60 12.23
C GLU A 90 -3.54 -11.76 13.12
N ARG A 91 -3.76 -12.20 14.37
CA ARG A 91 -4.64 -11.55 15.36
C ARG A 91 -3.92 -10.61 16.33
N ALA A 92 -2.60 -10.70 16.41
CA ALA A 92 -1.77 -9.82 17.24
C ALA A 92 -1.51 -8.44 16.59
N GLY A 93 -2.13 -8.18 15.44
CA GLY A 93 -2.03 -6.94 14.67
C GLY A 93 -0.84 -6.91 13.70
N ARG A 94 -0.79 -5.84 12.90
CA ARG A 94 0.16 -5.66 11.77
C ARG A 94 1.65 -5.80 12.16
N ASN A 95 2.01 -5.57 13.41
CA ASN A 95 3.40 -5.64 13.90
C ASN A 95 3.90 -7.08 14.11
N ALA A 96 2.99 -8.04 14.26
CA ALA A 96 3.32 -9.45 14.45
C ALA A 96 3.15 -10.29 13.18
N MET A 97 2.63 -9.68 12.09
CA MET A 97 2.39 -10.39 10.84
C MET A 97 3.70 -10.72 10.11
N PRO A 98 3.85 -11.95 9.59
CA PRO A 98 4.98 -12.33 8.75
C PRO A 98 4.97 -11.58 7.42
N SER A 99 6.03 -11.76 6.62
CA SER A 99 6.06 -11.27 5.25
C SER A 99 4.86 -11.80 4.47
N MET A 100 4.24 -10.94 3.67
CA MET A 100 3.00 -11.26 2.96
C MET A 100 2.99 -10.63 1.58
N SER A 101 2.28 -11.25 0.64
CA SER A 101 1.96 -10.65 -0.64
C SER A 101 0.48 -10.30 -0.68
N ARG A 102 0.16 -9.11 -1.21
CA ARG A 102 -1.21 -8.60 -1.34
C ARG A 102 -1.54 -8.28 -2.77
N GLU A 103 -2.79 -8.48 -3.13
CA GLU A 103 -3.37 -8.05 -4.39
C GLU A 103 -4.25 -6.82 -4.17
N PHE A 104 -3.99 -5.77 -4.93
CA PHE A 104 -4.75 -4.53 -4.94
C PHE A 104 -5.52 -4.40 -6.25
N SER A 105 -6.84 -4.31 -6.15
CA SER A 105 -7.71 -4.10 -7.30
C SER A 105 -7.80 -2.61 -7.64
N ILE A 106 -7.21 -2.21 -8.77
CA ILE A 106 -7.11 -0.81 -9.20
C ILE A 106 -8.03 -0.57 -10.42
N PRO A 107 -8.97 0.39 -10.36
CA PRO A 107 -9.82 0.72 -11.49
C PRO A 107 -9.02 1.27 -12.69
N VAL A 108 -9.33 0.81 -13.89
CA VAL A 108 -8.90 1.44 -15.17
C VAL A 108 -9.95 2.45 -15.64
N ASN A 109 -11.21 2.18 -15.34
CA ASN A 109 -12.38 2.98 -15.65
C ASN A 109 -13.53 2.54 -14.72
N ALA A 110 -14.75 3.00 -14.98
CA ALA A 110 -15.92 2.68 -14.16
C ALA A 110 -16.28 1.18 -14.13
N ASP A 111 -15.93 0.42 -15.17
CA ASP A 111 -16.41 -0.95 -15.40
C ASP A 111 -15.31 -2.02 -15.31
N SER A 112 -14.03 -1.63 -15.28
CA SER A 112 -12.91 -2.57 -15.25
C SER A 112 -11.78 -2.17 -14.30
N ALA A 113 -11.09 -3.19 -13.80
CA ALA A 113 -9.95 -3.06 -12.89
C ALA A 113 -8.84 -4.06 -13.26
N PHE A 114 -7.61 -3.77 -12.82
CA PHE A 114 -6.48 -4.69 -12.85
C PHE A 114 -6.00 -4.99 -11.43
N GLN A 115 -5.23 -6.06 -11.27
CA GLN A 115 -4.61 -6.40 -9.99
C GLN A 115 -3.15 -5.96 -9.99
N VAL A 116 -2.73 -5.34 -8.88
CA VAL A 116 -1.32 -5.09 -8.57
C VAL A 116 -0.93 -5.99 -7.41
N THR A 117 0.09 -6.82 -7.60
CA THR A 117 0.60 -7.72 -6.54
C THR A 117 1.82 -7.12 -5.89
N LEU A 118 1.80 -6.90 -4.57
CA LEU A 118 2.92 -6.34 -3.82
C LEU A 118 3.33 -7.26 -2.69
N HIS A 119 4.63 -7.49 -2.58
CA HIS A 119 5.27 -8.12 -1.44
C HIS A 119 5.62 -7.08 -0.37
N GLU A 120 5.27 -7.41 0.87
CA GLU A 120 5.59 -6.66 2.07
C GLU A 120 6.33 -7.57 3.06
N PRO A 121 7.63 -7.32 3.32
CA PRO A 121 8.36 -8.04 4.34
C PRO A 121 7.77 -7.81 5.74
N SER A 122 8.14 -8.69 6.69
CA SER A 122 7.76 -8.55 8.10
C SER A 122 8.14 -7.17 8.64
N LEU A 123 7.28 -6.58 9.47
CA LEU A 123 7.52 -5.25 10.01
C LEU A 123 8.60 -5.30 11.11
N THR A 124 9.78 -4.79 10.79
CA THR A 124 10.81 -4.41 11.77
C THR A 124 10.90 -2.89 11.83
N SER A 125 11.52 -2.33 12.88
CA SER A 125 11.69 -0.87 13.06
C SER A 125 12.26 -0.16 11.83
N ASP A 126 13.03 -0.90 11.02
CA ASP A 126 13.82 -0.36 9.91
C ASP A 126 13.12 -0.52 8.54
N ASN A 127 11.90 -1.11 8.51
CA ASN A 127 11.19 -1.51 7.28
C ASN A 127 9.84 -0.82 7.05
N LEU A 128 9.58 0.35 7.68
CA LEU A 128 8.32 1.09 7.51
C LEU A 128 8.02 1.46 6.04
N GLY A 129 9.05 1.77 5.24
CA GLY A 129 8.90 2.08 3.81
C GLY A 129 8.49 0.88 2.96
N ASN A 130 8.63 -0.35 3.46
CA ASN A 130 8.23 -1.56 2.75
C ASN A 130 6.76 -1.95 3.00
N LYS A 131 5.96 -1.03 3.53
CA LYS A 131 4.53 -1.19 3.77
C LYS A 131 3.72 -0.32 2.84
N THR A 132 2.64 -0.87 2.29
CA THR A 132 1.66 -0.10 1.55
C THR A 132 0.72 0.56 2.55
N TRP A 133 0.59 1.88 2.43
CA TRP A 133 -0.26 2.73 3.27
C TRP A 133 -1.55 3.09 2.54
N VAL A 134 -2.64 3.31 3.28
CA VAL A 134 -3.98 3.58 2.71
C VAL A 134 -4.00 4.73 1.71
N SER A 135 -3.25 5.79 1.97
CA SER A 135 -3.03 6.95 1.09
C SER A 135 -2.55 6.54 -0.31
N SER A 136 -1.54 5.67 -0.41
CA SER A 136 -1.05 5.16 -1.70
C SER A 136 -2.13 4.40 -2.47
N TYR A 137 -2.98 3.65 -1.78
CA TYR A 137 -4.11 2.95 -2.41
C TYR A 137 -5.21 3.92 -2.86
N MET A 138 -5.53 4.93 -2.05
CA MET A 138 -6.50 5.97 -2.40
C MET A 138 -6.09 6.73 -3.64
N LEU A 139 -4.82 7.14 -3.72
CA LEU A 139 -4.28 7.78 -4.91
C LEU A 139 -4.36 6.86 -6.13
N SER A 140 -3.93 5.59 -5.98
CA SER A 140 -3.93 4.60 -7.06
C SER A 140 -5.33 4.38 -7.63
N LYS A 141 -6.35 4.30 -6.77
CA LYS A 141 -7.76 4.22 -7.21
C LYS A 141 -8.20 5.42 -8.03
N ARG A 142 -7.70 6.62 -7.71
CA ARG A 142 -8.13 7.88 -8.33
C ARG A 142 -7.45 8.16 -9.67
N LEU A 143 -6.36 7.45 -9.99
CA LEU A 143 -5.61 7.66 -11.23
C LEU A 143 -6.48 7.60 -12.50
N HIS A 144 -7.47 6.69 -12.55
CA HIS A 144 -8.37 6.59 -13.70
C HIS A 144 -9.25 7.83 -13.91
N THR A 145 -9.64 8.53 -12.83
CA THR A 145 -10.43 9.76 -12.96
C THR A 145 -9.57 10.89 -13.47
N PHE A 146 -8.32 10.99 -12.99
CA PHE A 146 -7.36 11.99 -13.48
C PHE A 146 -6.98 11.79 -14.94
N HIS A 147 -6.88 10.53 -15.37
CA HIS A 147 -6.69 10.18 -16.77
C HIS A 147 -7.90 10.60 -17.60
N SER A 148 -9.11 10.24 -17.16
CA SER A 148 -10.35 10.50 -17.93
C SER A 148 -10.72 11.98 -17.99
N SER A 149 -10.42 12.77 -16.96
CA SER A 149 -10.65 14.22 -16.92
C SER A 149 -9.62 15.02 -17.70
N GLY A 150 -8.43 14.44 -17.96
CA GLY A 150 -7.29 15.15 -18.55
C GLY A 150 -6.59 16.11 -17.57
N SER A 151 -6.86 16.01 -16.26
CA SER A 151 -6.24 16.85 -15.23
C SER A 151 -4.73 16.58 -15.10
N VAL A 152 -4.33 15.33 -15.40
CA VAL A 152 -2.94 14.91 -15.58
C VAL A 152 -2.69 14.69 -17.07
N PRO A 153 -1.58 15.20 -17.64
CA PRO A 153 -1.32 15.14 -19.07
C PRO A 153 -1.29 13.70 -19.60
N ILE A 154 -1.79 13.54 -20.82
CA ILE A 154 -1.68 12.31 -21.60
C ILE A 154 -0.83 12.63 -22.82
N SER A 155 0.18 11.80 -23.10
CA SER A 155 0.91 11.91 -24.37
C SER A 155 0.07 11.33 -25.50
N HIS A 156 -0.22 12.12 -26.52
CA HIS A 156 -0.89 11.67 -27.74
C HIS A 156 0.14 11.16 -28.75
N ASP A 157 -0.28 10.37 -29.74
CA ASP A 157 0.53 9.64 -30.74
C ASP A 157 1.64 10.44 -31.48
N GLN A 158 1.71 11.77 -31.32
CA GLN A 158 2.72 12.66 -31.91
C GLN A 158 3.67 13.32 -30.90
N ASN A 159 3.48 13.10 -29.59
CA ASN A 159 4.31 13.67 -28.53
C ASN A 159 5.26 12.60 -27.92
N PRO A 160 6.40 13.03 -27.33
CA PRO A 160 7.25 12.12 -26.58
C PRO A 160 6.49 11.49 -25.41
N THR A 161 6.84 10.25 -25.05
CA THR A 161 6.25 9.53 -23.93
C THR A 161 6.39 10.33 -22.62
N LEU A 162 5.31 10.40 -21.84
CA LEU A 162 5.26 11.15 -20.59
C LEU A 162 6.24 10.58 -19.57
N ARG A 163 7.17 11.40 -19.07
CA ARG A 163 8.15 10.97 -18.07
C ARG A 163 7.59 11.20 -16.68
N THR A 164 7.41 10.13 -15.91
CA THR A 164 6.82 10.16 -14.57
C THR A 164 7.83 9.73 -13.51
N LEU A 165 7.90 10.46 -12.40
CA LEU A 165 8.71 10.12 -11.23
C LEU A 165 7.80 9.90 -10.03
N GLU A 166 7.97 8.80 -9.31
CA GLU A 166 7.40 8.65 -7.97
C GLU A 166 8.50 8.88 -6.92
N LEU A 167 8.28 9.84 -6.03
CA LEU A 167 9.16 10.12 -4.90
C LEU A 167 8.63 9.40 -3.66
N GLY A 168 9.46 8.57 -3.03
CA GLY A 168 9.08 7.86 -1.81
C GLY A 168 8.05 6.78 -2.14
N ALA A 169 8.36 5.97 -3.16
CA ALA A 169 7.42 5.01 -3.73
C ALA A 169 7.05 3.88 -2.77
N GLY A 170 7.85 3.62 -1.73
CA GLY A 170 7.65 2.55 -0.77
C GLY A 170 7.56 1.19 -1.47
N THR A 171 6.35 0.61 -1.50
CA THR A 171 6.07 -0.65 -2.19
C THR A 171 5.88 -0.51 -3.69
N GLY A 172 5.68 0.70 -4.22
CA GLY A 172 5.52 1.01 -5.64
C GLY A 172 4.07 1.00 -6.15
N LEU A 173 3.08 0.94 -5.25
CA LEU A 173 1.67 0.80 -5.65
C LEU A 173 1.22 1.89 -6.62
N VAL A 174 1.53 3.16 -6.34
CA VAL A 174 1.03 4.29 -7.13
C VAL A 174 1.64 4.30 -8.52
N GLY A 175 2.96 4.21 -8.63
CA GLY A 175 3.63 4.28 -9.92
C GLY A 175 3.40 3.05 -10.81
N ILE A 176 3.27 1.85 -10.23
CA ILE A 176 2.84 0.66 -10.99
C ILE A 176 1.41 0.86 -11.51
N SER A 177 0.52 1.39 -10.67
CA SER A 177 -0.86 1.71 -11.06
C SER A 177 -0.91 2.78 -12.15
N PHE A 178 -0.07 3.82 -12.05
CA PHE A 178 0.04 4.87 -13.05
C PHE A 178 0.49 4.31 -14.40
N ALA A 179 1.52 3.48 -14.41
CA ALA A 179 2.00 2.80 -15.61
C ALA A 179 0.89 1.96 -16.28
N ALA A 180 0.09 1.26 -15.48
CA ALA A 180 -1.03 0.46 -15.98
C ALA A 180 -2.17 1.31 -16.55
N VAL A 181 -2.47 2.48 -15.96
CA VAL A 181 -3.54 3.38 -16.43
C VAL A 181 -3.12 4.16 -17.68
N TRP A 182 -1.88 4.68 -17.75
CA TRP A 182 -1.37 5.44 -18.90
C TRP A 182 -0.82 4.56 -20.04
N GLY A 183 -0.43 3.32 -19.74
CA GLY A 183 0.12 2.38 -20.71
C GLY A 183 1.32 2.92 -21.48
N ALA A 184 1.31 2.76 -22.80
CA ALA A 184 2.37 3.18 -23.70
C ALA A 184 2.63 4.70 -23.71
N ALA A 185 1.70 5.50 -23.19
CA ALA A 185 1.83 6.96 -23.15
C ALA A 185 2.75 7.45 -22.01
N ALA A 186 3.17 6.57 -21.08
CA ALA A 186 4.04 6.95 -19.97
C ALA A 186 5.20 5.97 -19.72
N THR A 187 6.33 6.52 -19.27
CA THR A 187 7.42 5.80 -18.61
C THR A 187 7.50 6.28 -17.15
N VAL A 188 7.68 5.35 -16.21
CA VAL A 188 7.62 5.64 -14.78
C VAL A 188 8.93 5.24 -14.11
N ASN A 189 9.52 6.14 -13.33
CA ASN A 189 10.67 5.84 -12.48
C ASN A 189 10.25 5.93 -11.01
N LEU A 190 10.36 4.83 -10.28
CA LEU A 190 9.99 4.72 -8.87
C LEU A 190 11.23 4.90 -8.02
N THR A 191 11.19 5.84 -7.07
CA THR A 191 12.36 6.15 -6.26
C THR A 191 12.09 6.10 -4.77
N ASP A 192 13.07 5.60 -4.02
CA ASP A 192 13.05 5.55 -2.57
C ASP A 192 14.49 5.48 -2.00
N LEU A 193 14.62 5.31 -0.69
CA LEU A 193 15.89 5.15 0.02
C LEU A 193 16.54 3.79 -0.29
N PRO A 194 17.88 3.67 -0.18
CA PRO A 194 18.60 2.43 -0.47
C PRO A 194 18.03 1.14 0.17
N PRO A 195 17.55 1.15 1.43
CA PRO A 195 16.97 -0.05 2.04
C PRO A 195 15.62 -0.52 1.44
N ILE A 196 14.90 0.37 0.74
CA ILE A 196 13.55 0.11 0.21
C ILE A 196 13.60 -0.35 -1.25
N VAL A 197 14.54 0.20 -2.03
CA VAL A 197 14.68 -0.07 -3.47
C VAL A 197 14.76 -1.56 -3.84
N PRO A 198 15.41 -2.46 -3.08
CA PRO A 198 15.40 -3.89 -3.40
C PRO A 198 13.99 -4.50 -3.40
N ASN A 199 13.15 -4.17 -2.41
CA ASN A 199 11.77 -4.66 -2.35
C ASN A 199 10.90 -3.98 -3.41
N LEU A 200 11.11 -2.69 -3.67
CA LEU A 200 10.45 -1.95 -4.74
C LEU A 200 10.73 -2.59 -6.11
N ALA A 201 11.98 -2.95 -6.41
CA ALA A 201 12.35 -3.66 -7.64
C ALA A 201 11.73 -5.06 -7.72
N HIS A 202 11.64 -5.77 -6.59
CA HIS A 202 10.92 -7.04 -6.52
C HIS A 202 9.42 -6.86 -6.83
N ASN A 203 8.78 -5.84 -6.29
CA ASN A 203 7.37 -5.55 -6.57
C ASN A 203 7.13 -5.16 -8.04
N VAL A 204 8.04 -4.42 -8.66
CA VAL A 204 7.96 -4.16 -10.11
C VAL A 204 8.05 -5.46 -10.91
N SER A 205 8.93 -6.39 -10.53
CA SER A 205 9.07 -7.66 -11.25
C SER A 205 7.86 -8.59 -11.11
N LEU A 206 7.20 -8.59 -9.94
CA LEU A 206 5.92 -9.28 -9.71
C LEU A 206 4.80 -8.79 -10.65
N ASN A 207 4.89 -7.56 -11.16
CA ASN A 207 3.90 -6.96 -12.06
C ASN A 207 4.40 -6.81 -13.51
N SER A 208 5.46 -7.51 -13.89
CA SER A 208 6.09 -7.39 -15.21
C SER A 208 5.16 -7.77 -16.37
N ASP A 209 4.30 -8.77 -16.21
CA ASP A 209 3.29 -9.16 -17.21
C ASP A 209 2.25 -8.05 -17.42
N LEU A 210 1.78 -7.43 -16.33
CA LEU A 210 0.85 -6.29 -16.38
C LEU A 210 1.50 -5.12 -17.14
N ILE A 211 2.71 -4.74 -16.75
CA ILE A 211 3.46 -3.61 -17.35
C ILE A 211 3.70 -3.87 -18.85
N SER A 212 4.12 -5.08 -19.20
CA SER A 212 4.38 -5.48 -20.59
C SER A 212 3.09 -5.47 -21.44
N LYS A 213 1.97 -5.94 -20.88
CA LYS A 213 0.66 -5.97 -21.55
C LYS A 213 0.19 -4.58 -21.96
N VAL A 214 0.42 -3.57 -21.11
CA VAL A 214 0.05 -2.17 -21.40
C VAL A 214 1.13 -1.41 -22.17
N LYS A 215 2.26 -2.07 -22.49
CA LYS A 215 3.42 -1.50 -23.19
C LYS A 215 4.02 -0.27 -22.47
N SER A 216 3.92 -0.21 -21.15
CA SER A 216 4.57 0.83 -20.34
C SER A 216 5.99 0.39 -19.96
N SER A 217 6.75 1.30 -19.35
CA SER A 217 8.08 1.03 -18.80
C SER A 217 8.14 1.54 -17.36
N VAL A 218 8.58 0.67 -16.44
CA VAL A 218 8.75 1.00 -15.03
C VAL A 218 10.18 0.66 -14.59
N THR A 219 10.90 1.66 -14.09
CA THR A 219 12.24 1.49 -13.52
C THR A 219 12.23 1.84 -12.04
N THR A 220 13.25 1.39 -11.31
CA THR A 220 13.43 1.71 -9.89
C THR A 220 14.80 2.32 -9.65
N GLY A 221 14.91 3.27 -8.73
CA GLY A 221 16.19 3.92 -8.41
C GLY A 221 16.26 4.46 -6.99
N VAL A 222 17.47 4.76 -6.53
CA VAL A 222 17.71 5.42 -5.24
C VAL A 222 17.57 6.93 -5.41
N LEU A 223 16.77 7.56 -4.55
CA LEU A 223 16.70 9.03 -4.46
C LEU A 223 16.45 9.42 -3.00
N ASP A 224 17.47 9.99 -2.37
CA ASP A 224 17.42 10.48 -0.99
C ASP A 224 17.29 12.01 -0.99
N TRP A 225 16.12 12.49 -0.55
CA TRP A 225 15.79 13.93 -0.53
C TRP A 225 16.64 14.72 0.47
N SER A 226 17.24 14.05 1.46
CA SER A 226 18.02 14.72 2.51
C SER A 226 19.36 15.24 2.00
N LEU A 227 19.88 14.65 0.93
CA LEU A 227 21.13 15.03 0.30
C LEU A 227 20.89 16.29 -0.54
N GLN A 228 21.77 17.29 -0.40
CA GLN A 228 21.69 18.59 -1.10
C GLN A 228 21.55 18.49 -2.63
N PHE A 229 21.95 17.35 -3.19
CA PHE A 229 21.86 17.04 -4.62
C PHE A 229 21.27 15.66 -4.91
N GLY A 230 20.56 15.05 -3.94
CA GLY A 230 19.80 13.79 -4.08
C GLY A 230 20.21 12.90 -5.25
N VAL A 231 21.43 12.38 -5.24
CA VAL A 231 22.04 11.62 -6.36
C VAL A 231 22.09 12.37 -7.71
N SER A 232 23.26 12.93 -8.00
CA SER A 232 23.79 13.34 -9.31
C SER A 232 22.87 14.18 -10.22
N LEU A 233 23.16 15.49 -10.21
CA LEU A 233 22.93 16.50 -11.25
C LEU A 233 23.53 16.14 -12.64
N GLN A 234 23.32 14.91 -13.13
CA GLN A 234 23.74 14.51 -14.48
C GLN A 234 22.58 14.18 -15.42
N SER A 235 21.35 14.05 -14.91
CA SER A 235 20.19 14.04 -15.79
C SER A 235 19.73 15.48 -16.02
N THR A 236 19.97 16.02 -17.22
CA THR A 236 19.30 17.24 -17.72
C THR A 236 17.79 17.06 -17.91
N GLU A 237 17.30 15.85 -17.63
CA GLU A 237 16.05 15.33 -18.11
C GLU A 237 15.03 15.32 -16.96
N LYS A 238 14.16 16.33 -16.94
CA LYS A 238 13.09 16.54 -15.94
C LYS A 238 11.85 15.69 -16.23
N TYR A 239 10.98 15.53 -15.24
CA TYR A 239 9.76 14.73 -15.32
C TYR A 239 8.53 15.61 -15.56
N ASP A 240 7.64 15.16 -16.43
CA ASP A 240 6.37 15.84 -16.71
C ASP A 240 5.37 15.63 -15.57
N VAL A 241 5.43 14.46 -14.92
CA VAL A 241 4.58 14.16 -13.75
C VAL A 241 5.44 13.70 -12.57
N ILE A 242 5.18 14.26 -11.40
CA ILE A 242 5.69 13.75 -10.13
C ILE A 242 4.53 13.23 -9.29
N LEU A 243 4.63 12.00 -8.80
CA LEU A 243 3.69 11.35 -7.90
C LEU A 243 4.31 11.27 -6.50
N VAL A 244 3.52 11.56 -5.47
CA VAL A 244 3.94 11.40 -4.08
C VAL A 244 2.76 10.97 -3.22
N ALA A 245 2.90 9.90 -2.46
CA ALA A 245 1.90 9.45 -1.49
C ALA A 245 2.55 9.25 -0.12
N ASP A 246 1.92 9.82 0.92
CA ASP A 246 2.33 9.66 2.32
C ASP A 246 3.81 9.98 2.67
N PRO A 247 4.37 11.14 2.28
CA PRO A 247 5.77 11.41 2.46
C PRO A 247 6.13 12.05 3.81
N LEU A 248 5.18 12.38 4.70
CA LEU A 248 5.42 13.32 5.82
C LEU A 248 5.40 12.66 7.21
N TYR A 249 6.58 12.39 7.75
CA TYR A 249 6.76 11.80 9.10
C TYR A 249 7.78 12.54 9.97
N SER A 250 8.49 13.53 9.41
CA SER A 250 9.50 14.35 10.09
C SER A 250 9.32 15.84 9.73
N SER A 251 9.78 16.72 10.62
CA SER A 251 9.79 18.18 10.40
C SER A 251 10.64 18.62 9.21
N ASP A 252 11.62 17.81 8.79
CA ASP A 252 12.48 18.14 7.63
C ASP A 252 11.86 17.77 6.28
N HIS A 253 10.89 16.84 6.25
CA HIS A 253 10.32 16.32 5.00
C HIS A 253 9.71 17.40 4.11
N PRO A 254 8.96 18.41 4.62
CA PRO A 254 8.44 19.48 3.76
C PRO A 254 9.53 20.22 2.98
N ARG A 255 10.69 20.47 3.61
CA ARG A 255 11.82 21.17 2.97
C ARG A 255 12.48 20.28 1.93
N TRP A 256 12.84 19.05 2.31
CA TRP A 256 13.51 18.11 1.43
C TRP A 256 12.65 17.72 0.22
N LEU A 257 11.36 17.44 0.44
CA LEU A 257 10.44 17.06 -0.63
C LEU A 257 10.22 18.21 -1.62
N ALA A 258 10.00 19.44 -1.14
CA ALA A 258 9.82 20.59 -2.04
C ALA A 258 11.07 20.84 -2.90
N GLN A 259 12.27 20.69 -2.32
CA GLN A 259 13.54 20.79 -3.06
C GLN A 259 13.68 19.68 -4.11
N ALA A 260 13.35 18.42 -3.75
CA ALA A 260 13.36 17.31 -4.70
C ALA A 260 12.38 17.56 -5.86
N ILE A 261 11.16 18.02 -5.57
CA ILE A 261 10.17 18.37 -6.59
C ILE A 261 10.70 19.47 -7.51
N GLU A 262 11.21 20.57 -6.98
CA GLU A 262 11.77 21.69 -7.76
C GLU A 262 12.92 21.23 -8.68
N VAL A 263 13.78 20.34 -8.18
CA VAL A 263 14.91 19.80 -8.94
C VAL A 263 14.47 18.79 -10.00
N HIS A 264 13.33 18.11 -9.87
CA HIS A 264 12.96 17.04 -10.80
C HIS A 264 11.80 17.36 -11.73
N ILE A 265 10.91 18.29 -11.39
CA ILE A 265 9.75 18.60 -12.23
C ILE A 265 10.15 19.48 -13.42
N SER A 266 9.60 19.17 -14.60
CA SER A 266 9.80 19.95 -15.82
C SER A 266 9.09 21.29 -15.70
N SER A 267 9.68 22.36 -16.23
CA SER A 267 9.07 23.71 -16.27
C SER A 267 7.98 23.87 -17.34
N ASN A 268 7.61 22.79 -18.05
CA ASN A 268 6.50 22.80 -19.00
C ASN A 268 5.17 23.17 -18.30
N SER A 269 4.33 23.96 -18.95
CA SER A 269 3.01 24.35 -18.42
C SER A 269 2.05 23.15 -18.22
N SER A 270 2.30 22.05 -18.93
CA SER A 270 1.57 20.78 -18.78
C SER A 270 2.08 19.91 -17.63
N SER A 271 3.22 20.23 -17.01
CA SER A 271 3.75 19.43 -15.91
C SER A 271 2.82 19.44 -14.71
N ARG A 272 2.73 18.30 -14.02
CA ARG A 272 1.87 18.14 -12.83
C ARG A 272 2.63 17.49 -11.69
N LEU A 273 2.35 17.99 -10.48
CA LEU A 273 2.66 17.26 -9.25
C LEU A 273 1.34 16.73 -8.68
N VAL A 274 1.27 15.43 -8.40
CA VAL A 274 0.11 14.77 -7.82
C VAL A 274 0.49 14.28 -6.43
N LEU A 275 -0.25 14.75 -5.41
CA LEU A 275 -0.01 14.43 -4.00
C LEU A 275 -1.21 13.72 -3.38
N GLU A 276 -0.93 12.76 -2.50
CA GLU A 276 -1.88 12.24 -1.51
C GLU A 276 -1.25 12.25 -0.12
N LEU A 277 -1.87 12.95 0.83
CA LEU A 277 -1.38 13.07 2.21
C LEU A 277 -2.48 12.61 3.19
N PRO A 278 -2.21 11.69 4.12
CA PRO A 278 -3.13 11.49 5.23
C PRO A 278 -3.11 12.70 6.16
N LEU A 279 -4.29 13.16 6.57
CA LEU A 279 -4.47 14.28 7.48
C LEU A 279 -4.45 13.78 8.94
N ARG A 280 -3.26 13.41 9.41
CA ARG A 280 -3.02 13.07 10.83
C ARG A 280 -2.68 14.36 11.60
N GLU A 281 -3.34 14.59 12.74
CA GLU A 281 -3.21 15.83 13.53
C GLU A 281 -1.74 16.22 13.80
N VAL A 282 -0.92 15.23 14.18
CA VAL A 282 0.50 15.41 14.51
C VAL A 282 1.36 15.88 13.32
N TYR A 283 0.91 15.66 12.08
CA TYR A 283 1.64 16.02 10.87
C TYR A 283 1.00 17.19 10.10
N LEU A 284 -0.10 17.76 10.61
CA LEU A 284 -0.73 18.94 9.99
C LEU A 284 0.24 20.12 9.81
N PRO A 285 1.12 20.47 10.77
CA PRO A 285 2.10 21.54 10.55
C PRO A 285 3.00 21.31 9.33
N GLN A 286 3.40 20.06 9.10
CA GLN A 286 4.24 19.65 7.97
C GLN A 286 3.47 19.74 6.64
N VAL A 287 2.18 19.39 6.62
CA VAL A 287 1.31 19.58 5.45
C VAL A 287 1.22 21.08 5.08
N HIS A 288 0.99 21.95 6.06
CA HIS A 288 0.91 23.40 5.84
C HIS A 288 2.24 23.97 5.34
N GLU A 289 3.36 23.52 5.91
CA GLU A 289 4.69 23.95 5.50
C GLU A 289 5.02 23.50 4.07
N LEU A 290 4.65 22.27 3.69
CA LEU A 290 4.83 21.78 2.33
C LEU A 290 4.02 22.63 1.35
N LYS A 291 2.73 22.90 1.63
CA LYS A 291 1.89 23.77 0.79
C LYS A 291 2.52 25.14 0.56
N LYS A 292 3.05 25.77 1.62
CA LYS A 292 3.77 27.05 1.50
C LYS A 292 4.98 26.94 0.61
N ARG A 293 5.82 25.91 0.78
CA ARG A 293 7.03 25.73 -0.02
C ARG A 293 6.73 25.51 -1.49
N LEU A 294 5.71 24.70 -1.81
CA LEU A 294 5.26 24.49 -3.18
C LEU A 294 4.74 25.79 -3.82
N ASP A 295 4.02 26.60 -3.06
CA ASP A 295 3.58 27.94 -3.50
C ASP A 295 4.77 28.88 -3.79
N HIS A 296 5.80 28.86 -2.94
CA HIS A 296 7.00 29.69 -3.08
C HIS A 296 7.86 29.31 -4.29
N ILE A 297 7.97 28.01 -4.62
CA ILE A 297 8.69 27.60 -5.83
C ILE A 297 7.91 27.91 -7.11
N GLY A 298 6.62 28.27 -7.02
CA GLY A 298 5.80 28.71 -8.14
C GLY A 298 4.72 27.73 -8.59
N LEU A 299 4.43 26.68 -7.80
CA LEU A 299 3.30 25.79 -8.05
C LEU A 299 2.02 26.35 -7.39
N TYR A 300 0.86 26.05 -7.97
CA TYR A 300 -0.45 26.29 -7.37
C TYR A 300 -1.31 25.04 -7.49
N ILE A 301 -2.30 24.91 -6.61
CA ILE A 301 -3.27 23.81 -6.63
C ILE A 301 -4.23 24.03 -7.81
N LEU A 302 -4.21 23.13 -8.76
CA LEU A 302 -5.15 23.07 -9.88
C LEU A 302 -6.47 22.43 -9.45
N GLU A 303 -6.37 21.30 -8.74
CA GLU A 303 -7.50 20.53 -8.21
C GLU A 303 -7.14 19.92 -6.86
N GLU A 304 -8.10 19.80 -5.95
CA GLU A 304 -7.93 19.10 -4.68
C GLU A 304 -9.24 18.53 -4.15
N GLY A 305 -9.13 17.62 -3.18
CA GLY A 305 -10.26 17.08 -2.45
C GLY A 305 -9.84 16.27 -1.24
N GLU A 306 -10.83 15.80 -0.49
CA GLU A 306 -10.63 14.90 0.65
C GLU A 306 -11.44 13.61 0.45
N GLU A 307 -10.88 12.49 0.88
CA GLU A 307 -11.54 11.18 0.93
C GLU A 307 -11.20 10.49 2.25
N ILE A 308 -12.05 9.56 2.70
CA ILE A 308 -11.77 8.71 3.85
C ILE A 308 -11.37 7.34 3.32
N GLY A 309 -10.12 6.96 3.59
CA GLY A 309 -9.65 5.60 3.47
C GLY A 309 -9.75 4.85 4.80
N TYR A 310 -9.55 3.54 4.75
CA TYR A 310 -9.51 2.69 5.94
C TYR A 310 -8.15 2.02 6.00
N ASP A 311 -7.46 2.15 7.13
CA ASP A 311 -6.14 1.57 7.35
C ASP A 311 -6.25 0.07 7.70
N ASP A 312 -5.18 -0.70 7.49
CA ASP A 312 -5.09 -2.13 7.86
C ASP A 312 -5.08 -2.37 9.38
N TRP A 313 -5.09 -1.30 10.17
CA TRP A 313 -5.07 -1.35 11.62
C TRP A 313 -6.51 -1.36 12.11
N ALA A 314 -6.84 -2.33 12.95
CA ALA A 314 -8.09 -2.33 13.69
C ALA A 314 -7.96 -1.41 14.92
N ALA A 315 -9.01 -0.66 15.22
CA ALA A 315 -9.16 0.00 16.50
C ALA A 315 -9.29 -1.05 17.63
N ARG A 316 -9.25 -0.60 18.89
CA ARG A 316 -9.32 -1.50 20.06
C ARG A 316 -10.59 -2.36 20.11
N ASP A 317 -11.63 -1.94 19.42
CA ASP A 317 -12.93 -2.60 19.29
C ASP A 317 -13.06 -3.43 18.00
N GLY A 318 -11.99 -3.55 17.20
CA GLY A 318 -11.98 -4.29 15.94
C GLY A 318 -12.47 -3.50 14.73
N SER A 319 -12.89 -2.24 14.88
CA SER A 319 -13.36 -1.44 13.73
C SER A 319 -12.20 -1.01 12.83
N PRO A 320 -12.40 -0.86 11.51
CA PRO A 320 -11.38 -0.27 10.62
C PRO A 320 -10.98 1.13 11.08
N VAL A 321 -9.68 1.44 11.11
CA VAL A 321 -9.20 2.79 11.43
C VAL A 321 -9.41 3.70 10.22
N GLU A 322 -10.28 4.69 10.37
CA GLU A 322 -10.48 5.72 9.35
C GLU A 322 -9.26 6.63 9.23
N VAL A 323 -8.85 6.88 7.99
CA VAL A 323 -7.78 7.82 7.65
C VAL A 323 -8.32 8.78 6.61
N ARG A 324 -8.52 10.03 7.03
CA ARG A 324 -8.86 11.10 6.11
C ARG A 324 -7.63 11.48 5.30
N CYS A 325 -7.73 11.40 3.99
CA CYS A 325 -6.68 11.74 3.03
C CYS A 325 -7.06 13.00 2.26
N TRP A 326 -6.10 13.88 2.07
CA TRP A 326 -6.20 15.03 1.19
C TRP A 326 -5.37 14.77 -0.06
N TRP A 327 -5.99 14.94 -1.22
CA TRP A 327 -5.35 14.77 -2.51
C TRP A 327 -5.30 16.10 -3.26
N SER A 328 -4.27 16.28 -4.08
CA SER A 328 -4.15 17.49 -4.90
C SER A 328 -3.34 17.27 -6.17
N ILE A 329 -3.69 18.04 -7.20
CA ILE A 329 -2.93 18.20 -8.44
C ILE A 329 -2.42 19.64 -8.46
N TRP A 330 -1.11 19.80 -8.65
CA TRP A 330 -0.45 21.10 -8.72
C TRP A 330 0.09 21.36 -10.11
N ALA A 331 0.06 22.62 -10.52
CA ALA A 331 0.57 23.10 -11.80
C ALA A 331 1.44 24.36 -11.60
N TRP A 332 2.26 24.69 -12.60
CA TRP A 332 3.04 25.93 -12.60
C TRP A 332 2.16 27.16 -12.76
N LYS A 333 2.36 28.18 -11.93
CA LYS A 333 1.77 29.51 -12.13
C LYS A 333 2.20 30.03 -13.51
N SER A 334 1.27 30.65 -14.24
CA SER A 334 1.61 31.29 -15.51
C SER A 334 2.71 32.34 -15.29
N PRO A 335 3.70 32.46 -16.19
CA PRO A 335 4.65 33.56 -16.13
C PRO A 335 3.87 34.87 -16.13
N ALA A 336 4.19 35.76 -15.19
CA ALA A 336 3.57 37.08 -15.06
C ALA A 336 3.92 37.99 -16.25
#